data_AF-A0A2P5LNN8-F1
#
_entry.id   AF-A0A2P5LNN8-F1
#
_cell.length_a   1.000
_cell.length_b   1.000
_cell.length_c   1.000
_cell.angle_alpha   90.00
_cell.angle_beta   90.00
_cell.angle_gamma   90.00
#
_symmetry.space_group_name_H-M   'P 1'
#
loop_
_entity.id
_entity.type
_entity.pdbx_description
1 polymer ?
#
loop_
_entity_poly.entity_id
_entity_poly.type
_entity_poly.pdbx_seq_one_letter_code
_entity_poly.pdbx_strand_id
1 'polypeptide(L)'
;LGPHVDHALHAIGVDERRRPFTPTFWTVKKGDPQPSNIEQNWFPGVHCNVGGGYPESGLSDIALIWMIARTQALAGLSFDEAAIRRALKPNIDGNIPDSAEKYPIDRNFPRSREMFPAGAPANSLISSSGDPAEEQVNEKVHWSVLAKLGRSCNIYGANRRYDPPNLKEAMARLGSNLAGRVASITEEEARLLPPDLVELAKGSAAGQPADATP
;
A
#
# COMPACT_ATOMS: atom_id res chain seq x y z
N LEU A 1 2.17 -13.90 -14.51
CA LEU A 1 3.61 -14.01 -14.18
C LEU A 1 4.17 -15.25 -14.86
N GLY A 2 5.46 -15.24 -15.22
CA GLY A 2 6.09 -16.39 -15.87
C GLY A 2 6.30 -17.55 -14.89
N PRO A 3 6.46 -18.79 -15.39
CA PRO A 3 6.58 -19.99 -14.55
C PRO A 3 7.89 -20.07 -13.75
N HIS A 4 8.85 -19.18 -13.99
CA HIS A 4 10.17 -19.14 -13.34
C HIS A 4 10.28 -18.05 -12.27
N VAL A 5 9.15 -17.50 -11.81
CA VAL A 5 9.13 -16.51 -10.74
C VAL A 5 8.76 -17.21 -9.44
N ASP A 6 9.74 -17.33 -8.53
CA ASP A 6 9.53 -17.95 -7.22
C ASP A 6 8.65 -17.09 -6.33
N HIS A 7 8.89 -15.77 -6.27
CA HIS A 7 8.11 -14.82 -5.48
C HIS A 7 7.93 -13.49 -6.22
N ALA A 8 6.74 -12.88 -6.11
CA ALA A 8 6.45 -11.56 -6.65
C ALA A 8 5.84 -10.65 -5.57
N LEU A 9 6.44 -9.49 -5.37
CA LEU A 9 6.05 -8.52 -4.34
C LEU A 9 5.73 -7.18 -5.00
N HIS A 10 4.54 -6.64 -4.76
CA HIS A 10 4.09 -5.35 -5.31
C HIS A 10 3.70 -4.41 -4.16
N ALA A 11 4.32 -3.23 -4.12
CA ALA A 11 3.90 -2.15 -3.25
C ALA A 11 3.15 -1.09 -4.07
N ILE A 12 1.93 -0.74 -3.64
CA ILE A 12 0.99 0.08 -4.41
C ILE A 12 0.58 1.30 -3.59
N GLY A 13 0.64 2.50 -4.16
CA GLY A 13 0.24 3.72 -3.45
C GLY A 13 -1.29 3.89 -3.39
N VAL A 14 -1.84 4.00 -2.18
CA VAL A 14 -3.27 4.27 -1.94
C VAL A 14 -3.71 5.60 -2.54
N ASP A 15 -2.82 6.59 -2.52
CA ASP A 15 -3.14 8.00 -2.80
C ASP A 15 -2.78 8.43 -4.23
N GLU A 16 -2.33 7.51 -5.09
CA GLU A 16 -1.97 7.83 -6.47
C GLU A 16 -3.21 8.07 -7.35
N ARG A 17 -3.44 9.33 -7.72
CA ARG A 17 -4.64 9.79 -8.44
C ARG A 17 -4.41 10.05 -9.93
N ARG A 18 -3.18 9.93 -10.42
CA ARG A 18 -2.84 10.20 -11.83
C ARG A 18 -3.20 9.02 -12.71
N ARG A 19 -3.93 9.27 -13.81
CA ARG A 19 -4.31 8.26 -14.81
C ARG A 19 -3.11 7.51 -15.41
N PRO A 20 -2.00 8.17 -15.79
CA PRO A 20 -0.83 7.48 -16.37
C PRO A 20 -0.09 6.57 -15.40
N PHE A 21 -0.31 6.72 -14.08
CA PHE A 21 0.33 5.92 -13.04
C PHE A 21 -0.62 4.86 -12.49
N THR A 22 -1.51 4.35 -13.33
CA THR A 22 -2.37 3.22 -12.95
C THR A 22 -1.48 1.99 -12.73
N PRO A 23 -1.48 1.37 -11.54
CA PRO A 23 -0.69 0.17 -11.30
C PRO A 23 -1.18 -0.97 -12.20
N THR A 24 -0.24 -1.77 -12.68
CA THR A 24 -0.55 -3.00 -13.41
C THR A 24 -0.70 -4.12 -12.38
N PHE A 25 -1.94 -4.50 -12.08
CA PHE A 25 -2.18 -5.57 -11.12
C PHE A 25 -1.87 -6.94 -11.72
N TRP A 26 -1.34 -7.83 -10.89
CA TRP A 26 -1.33 -9.26 -11.20
C TRP A 26 -2.71 -9.86 -10.93
N THR A 27 -3.14 -10.65 -11.89
CA THR A 27 -4.47 -11.24 -11.96
C THR A 27 -4.37 -12.73 -12.26
N VAL A 28 -5.42 -13.46 -11.92
CA VAL A 28 -5.66 -14.84 -12.34
C VAL A 28 -7.08 -14.97 -12.88
N LYS A 29 -7.34 -16.02 -13.65
CA LYS A 29 -8.70 -16.30 -14.09
C LYS A 29 -9.54 -16.67 -12.87
N LYS A 30 -10.78 -16.18 -12.84
CA LYS A 30 -11.73 -16.53 -11.79
C LYS A 30 -11.95 -18.04 -11.75
N GLY A 31 -11.86 -18.60 -10.54
CA GLY A 31 -11.99 -20.04 -10.30
C GLY A 31 -10.65 -20.79 -10.34
N ASP A 32 -9.57 -20.17 -10.84
CA ASP A 32 -8.23 -20.73 -10.67
C ASP A 32 -7.74 -20.54 -9.22
N PRO A 33 -6.89 -21.44 -8.70
CA PRO A 33 -6.29 -21.25 -7.38
C PRO A 33 -5.49 -19.95 -7.28
N GLN A 34 -5.69 -19.21 -6.20
CA GLN A 34 -4.88 -18.03 -5.89
C GLN A 34 -3.41 -18.44 -5.65
N PRO A 35 -2.44 -17.87 -6.38
CA PRO A 35 -1.05 -18.26 -6.27
C PRO A 35 -0.46 -17.76 -4.95
N SER A 36 0.12 -18.66 -4.15
CA SER A 36 0.62 -18.31 -2.80
C SER A 36 1.89 -17.46 -2.80
N ASN A 37 2.55 -17.32 -3.94
CA ASN A 37 3.84 -16.67 -4.06
C ASN A 37 3.79 -15.21 -4.52
N ILE A 38 2.58 -14.64 -4.62
CA ILE A 38 2.36 -13.26 -5.03
C ILE A 38 1.79 -12.47 -3.85
N GLU A 39 2.34 -11.29 -3.57
CA GLU A 39 1.80 -10.34 -2.60
C GLU A 39 1.65 -8.97 -3.25
N GLN A 40 0.46 -8.38 -3.13
CA GLN A 40 0.18 -7.03 -3.62
C GLN A 40 -0.38 -6.19 -2.48
N ASN A 41 0.46 -5.33 -1.92
CA ASN A 41 0.14 -4.58 -0.72
C ASN A 41 -0.01 -3.09 -1.02
N TRP A 42 -1.11 -2.52 -0.53
CA TRP A 42 -1.34 -1.08 -0.56
C TRP A 42 -0.62 -0.37 0.58
N PHE A 43 0.07 0.71 0.28
CA PHE A 43 0.83 1.57 1.18
C PHE A 43 0.33 3.02 1.12
N PRO A 44 0.43 3.77 2.23
CA PRO A 44 0.02 5.16 2.26
C PRO A 44 0.91 6.03 1.34
N GLY A 45 0.29 6.97 0.66
CA GLY A 45 0.96 7.94 -0.19
C GLY A 45 0.88 7.65 -1.69
N VAL A 46 1.43 8.59 -2.47
CA VAL A 46 1.49 8.54 -3.94
C VAL A 46 2.69 7.71 -4.42
N HIS A 47 2.91 7.63 -5.74
CA HIS A 47 3.97 6.83 -6.34
C HIS A 47 5.35 6.92 -5.65
N CYS A 48 5.89 8.12 -5.43
CA CYS A 48 7.21 8.28 -4.80
C CYS A 48 7.19 8.17 -3.26
N ASN A 49 6.01 8.23 -2.61
CA ASN A 49 5.90 7.85 -1.19
C ASN A 49 6.00 6.34 -0.99
N VAL A 50 5.89 5.53 -2.06
CA VAL A 50 6.08 4.07 -2.01
C VAL A 50 7.42 3.68 -2.63
N GLY A 51 7.70 4.17 -3.85
CA GLY A 51 8.93 3.84 -4.58
C GLY A 51 10.17 4.62 -4.16
N GLY A 52 10.03 5.67 -3.33
CA GLY A 52 11.10 6.61 -3.01
C GLY A 52 11.29 7.69 -4.07
N GLY A 53 12.10 8.70 -3.74
CA GLY A 53 12.45 9.81 -4.63
C GLY A 53 12.00 11.19 -4.18
N TYR A 54 11.23 11.29 -3.09
CA TYR A 54 11.03 12.56 -2.38
C TYR A 54 12.13 12.80 -1.34
N PRO A 55 12.45 14.06 -1.01
CA PRO A 55 13.36 14.38 0.09
C PRO A 55 12.86 13.88 1.46
N GLU A 56 11.55 13.84 1.66
CA GLU A 56 10.93 13.20 2.82
C GLU A 56 10.67 11.74 2.49
N SER A 57 11.42 10.84 3.11
CA SER A 57 11.44 9.41 2.79
C SER A 57 10.59 8.55 3.73
N GLY A 58 9.96 9.13 4.75
CA GLY A 58 9.36 8.38 5.86
C GLY A 58 8.35 7.32 5.44
N LEU A 59 7.46 7.65 4.50
CA LEU A 59 6.49 6.67 3.97
C LEU A 59 7.16 5.62 3.06
N SER A 60 8.13 6.02 2.24
CA SER A 60 8.82 5.09 1.33
C SER A 60 9.76 4.15 2.08
N ASP A 61 10.32 4.61 3.20
CA ASP A 61 11.17 3.80 4.08
C ASP A 61 10.34 2.67 4.72
N ILE A 62 9.06 2.90 5.02
CA ILE A 62 8.15 1.83 5.50
C ILE A 62 7.94 0.78 4.40
N ALA A 63 7.67 1.20 3.16
CA ALA A 63 7.51 0.27 2.04
C ALA A 63 8.80 -0.49 1.71
N LEU A 64 9.96 0.18 1.83
CA LEU A 64 11.27 -0.43 1.63
C LEU A 64 11.59 -1.45 2.73
N ILE A 65 11.27 -1.15 4.00
CA ILE A 65 11.41 -2.10 5.10
C ILE A 65 10.57 -3.35 4.85
N TRP A 66 9.31 -3.19 4.42
CA TRP A 66 8.48 -4.33 4.03
C TRP A 66 9.14 -5.17 2.93
N MET A 67 9.63 -4.54 1.86
CA MET A 67 10.30 -5.26 0.76
C MET A 67 11.54 -6.03 1.24
N ILE A 68 12.38 -5.40 2.06
CA ILE A 68 13.56 -6.03 2.65
C ILE A 68 13.12 -7.23 3.50
N ALA A 69 12.18 -7.04 4.43
CA ALA A 69 11.67 -8.08 5.30
C ALA A 69 11.10 -9.28 4.52
N ARG A 70 10.26 -9.04 3.51
CA ARG A 70 9.69 -10.10 2.68
C ARG A 70 10.76 -10.84 1.87
N THR A 71 11.73 -10.13 1.30
CA THR A 71 12.81 -10.79 0.54
C THR A 71 13.78 -11.57 1.43
N GLN A 72 14.02 -11.13 2.66
CA GLN A 72 14.73 -11.93 3.68
C GLN A 72 13.98 -13.22 3.99
N ALA A 73 12.68 -13.12 4.30
CA ALA A 73 11.85 -14.26 4.68
C ALA A 73 11.67 -15.30 3.57
N LEU A 74 11.45 -14.83 2.33
CA LEU A 74 11.04 -15.68 1.22
C LEU A 74 12.21 -16.16 0.36
N ALA A 75 13.23 -15.32 0.16
CA ALA A 75 14.34 -15.61 -0.74
C ALA A 75 15.69 -15.81 -0.03
N GLY A 76 15.74 -15.68 1.30
CA GLY A 76 16.97 -15.85 2.07
C GLY A 76 18.03 -14.78 1.81
N LEU A 77 17.64 -13.62 1.25
CA LEU A 77 18.56 -12.50 1.07
C LEU A 77 19.05 -11.99 2.42
N SER A 78 20.33 -11.63 2.52
CA SER A 78 20.92 -11.09 3.74
C SER A 78 21.16 -9.59 3.58
N PHE A 79 20.78 -8.81 4.60
CA PHE A 79 20.99 -7.37 4.64
C PHE A 79 21.68 -6.98 5.95
N ASP A 80 22.46 -5.90 5.93
CA ASP A 80 23.00 -5.30 7.14
C ASP A 80 21.89 -4.54 7.88
N GLU A 81 21.27 -5.19 8.87
CA GLU A 81 20.21 -4.59 9.68
C GLU A 81 20.68 -3.31 10.40
N ALA A 82 21.94 -3.25 10.82
CA ALA A 82 22.47 -2.07 11.49
C ALA A 82 22.59 -0.89 10.51
N ALA A 83 23.00 -1.15 9.26
CA ALA A 83 22.99 -0.15 8.21
C ALA A 83 21.57 0.31 7.87
N ILE A 84 20.60 -0.60 7.78
CA ILE A 84 19.19 -0.27 7.55
C ILE A 84 18.67 0.67 8.64
N ARG A 85 18.85 0.34 9.92
CA ARG A 85 18.41 1.18 11.05
C ARG A 85 19.08 2.55 11.07
N ARG A 86 20.36 2.63 10.65
CA ARG A 86 21.06 3.91 10.54
C ARG A 86 20.54 4.74 9.38
N ALA A 87 20.32 4.14 8.21
CA ALA A 87 19.98 4.83 6.98
C ALA A 87 18.50 5.23 6.90
N LEU A 88 17.60 4.31 7.22
CA LEU A 88 16.15 4.52 7.05
C LEU A 88 15.57 5.26 8.26
N LYS A 89 14.57 6.10 7.99
CA LYS A 89 13.87 6.92 8.98
C LYS A 89 12.37 6.80 8.72
N PRO A 90 11.78 5.60 8.87
CA PRO A 90 10.36 5.39 8.62
C PRO A 90 9.53 6.33 9.50
N ASN A 91 8.56 7.00 8.88
CA ASN A 91 7.70 7.94 9.56
C ASN A 91 6.29 7.85 8.98
N ILE A 92 5.36 7.34 9.79
CA ILE A 92 3.97 7.15 9.38
C ILE A 92 3.22 8.48 9.18
N ASP A 93 3.68 9.55 9.82
CA ASP A 93 3.13 10.90 9.72
C ASP A 93 3.64 11.67 8.50
N GLY A 94 4.45 11.03 7.65
CA GLY A 94 4.97 11.62 6.42
C GLY A 94 3.89 12.26 5.55
N ASN A 95 4.28 13.30 4.84
CA ASN A 95 3.36 14.10 4.01
C ASN A 95 3.08 13.39 2.70
N ILE A 96 1.95 13.74 2.08
CA ILE A 96 1.53 13.23 0.77
C ILE A 96 1.50 14.41 -0.21
N PRO A 97 2.57 14.60 -1.01
CA PRO A 97 2.65 15.69 -1.96
C PRO A 97 1.61 15.56 -3.08
N ASP A 98 1.22 16.68 -3.69
CA ASP A 98 0.37 16.65 -4.88
C ASP A 98 1.17 16.24 -6.13
N SER A 99 1.27 14.94 -6.36
CA SER A 99 1.96 14.38 -7.52
C SER A 99 1.32 14.78 -8.86
N ALA A 100 0.06 15.23 -8.84
CA ALA A 100 -0.71 15.61 -10.01
C ALA A 100 -0.48 17.07 -10.46
N GLU A 101 0.43 17.83 -9.83
CA GLU A 101 0.67 19.25 -10.16
C GLU A 101 0.89 19.48 -11.67
N LYS A 102 1.66 18.59 -12.31
CA LYS A 102 1.98 18.62 -13.76
C LYS A 102 0.96 17.88 -14.65
N TYR A 103 -0.15 17.43 -14.07
CA TYR A 103 -1.19 16.62 -14.72
C TYR A 103 -2.55 17.32 -14.59
N PRO A 104 -2.87 18.30 -15.44
CA PRO A 104 -4.02 19.19 -15.23
C PRO A 104 -5.37 18.46 -15.19
N ILE A 105 -5.54 17.40 -15.99
CA ILE A 105 -6.76 16.58 -15.97
C ILE A 105 -6.86 15.81 -14.65
N ASP A 106 -5.76 15.24 -14.16
CA ASP A 106 -5.74 14.47 -12.91
C ASP A 106 -5.81 15.35 -11.67
N ARG A 107 -5.29 16.58 -11.74
CA ARG A 107 -5.38 17.58 -10.68
C ARG A 107 -6.82 18.05 -10.48
N ASN A 108 -7.52 18.33 -11.58
CA ASN A 108 -8.91 18.85 -11.54
C ASN A 108 -9.97 17.75 -11.45
N PHE A 109 -9.66 16.56 -11.97
CA PHE A 109 -10.53 15.38 -11.93
C PHE A 109 -9.76 14.17 -11.44
N PRO A 110 -9.37 14.16 -10.14
CA PRO A 110 -8.61 13.07 -9.55
C PRO A 110 -9.40 11.78 -9.57
N ARG A 111 -8.73 10.67 -9.84
CA ARG A 111 -9.35 9.34 -9.83
C ARG A 111 -8.74 8.48 -8.73
N SER A 112 -9.51 8.22 -7.70
CA SER A 112 -9.19 7.21 -6.70
C SER A 112 -9.33 5.82 -7.31
N ARG A 113 -8.44 4.91 -6.92
CA ARG A 113 -8.42 3.53 -7.43
C ARG A 113 -9.22 2.65 -6.49
N GLU A 114 -10.16 1.89 -7.04
CA GLU A 114 -10.89 0.91 -6.26
C GLU A 114 -9.93 -0.16 -5.71
N MET A 115 -10.03 -0.43 -4.41
CA MET A 115 -9.31 -1.51 -3.74
C MET A 115 -10.22 -2.74 -3.68
N PHE A 116 -9.71 -3.94 -3.91
CA PHE A 116 -10.46 -5.20 -3.87
C PHE A 116 -11.67 -5.25 -4.82
N PRO A 117 -11.53 -4.86 -6.10
CA PRO A 117 -12.65 -4.91 -7.04
C PRO A 117 -13.11 -6.36 -7.27
N ALA A 118 -14.40 -6.55 -7.54
CA ALA A 118 -14.98 -7.88 -7.83
C ALA A 118 -14.55 -8.47 -9.18
N GLY A 119 -13.80 -7.73 -9.99
CA GLY A 119 -13.17 -8.16 -11.23
C GLY A 119 -11.83 -7.45 -11.42
N ALA A 120 -10.92 -8.04 -12.17
CA ALA A 120 -9.63 -7.45 -12.46
C ALA A 120 -9.80 -6.11 -13.20
N PRO A 121 -9.29 -4.98 -12.68
CA PRO A 121 -9.35 -3.71 -13.41
C PRO A 121 -8.56 -3.85 -14.71
N ALA A 122 -9.09 -3.30 -15.80
CA ALA A 122 -8.38 -3.38 -17.07
C ALA A 122 -7.09 -2.57 -16.94
N ASN A 123 -5.96 -3.19 -17.29
CA ASN A 123 -4.67 -2.50 -17.44
C ASN A 123 -4.65 -1.55 -18.68
N SER A 124 -5.82 -1.10 -19.14
CA SER A 124 -5.99 -0.28 -20.33
C SER A 124 -5.96 1.20 -19.98
N LEU A 125 -5.17 1.96 -20.73
CA LEU A 125 -5.09 3.42 -20.64
C LEU A 125 -6.39 4.13 -21.07
N ILE A 126 -7.35 3.40 -21.66
CA ILE A 126 -8.56 3.95 -22.30
C ILE A 126 -9.86 3.32 -21.76
N SER A 127 -9.80 2.06 -21.29
CA SER A 127 -10.97 1.34 -20.79
C SER A 127 -10.89 1.08 -19.28
N SER A 128 -11.95 1.43 -18.56
CA SER A 128 -12.13 1.05 -17.15
C SER A 128 -12.95 -0.24 -16.95
N SER A 129 -13.46 -0.85 -18.03
CA SER A 129 -14.13 -2.16 -17.91
C SER A 129 -13.05 -3.24 -17.87
N GLY A 130 -12.78 -3.70 -16.66
CA GLY A 130 -11.94 -4.86 -16.38
C GLY A 130 -12.29 -6.11 -17.17
N ASP A 131 -11.38 -7.09 -17.21
CA ASP A 131 -11.73 -8.41 -17.70
C ASP A 131 -12.59 -9.10 -16.63
N PRO A 132 -13.91 -9.31 -16.88
CA PRO A 132 -14.78 -9.92 -15.89
C PRO A 132 -14.40 -11.37 -15.58
N ALA A 133 -13.62 -12.03 -16.46
CA ALA A 133 -13.13 -13.39 -16.30
C ALA A 133 -11.89 -13.48 -15.40
N GLU A 134 -11.30 -12.35 -15.01
CA GLU A 134 -10.13 -12.31 -14.14
C GLU A 134 -10.44 -11.64 -12.79
N GLU A 135 -9.65 -11.98 -11.79
CA GLU A 135 -9.65 -11.37 -10.47
C GLU A 135 -8.24 -11.03 -10.01
N GLN A 136 -8.11 -10.02 -9.13
CA GLN A 136 -6.82 -9.64 -8.58
C GLN A 136 -6.27 -10.71 -7.64
N VAL A 137 -4.94 -10.82 -7.62
CA VAL A 137 -4.23 -11.80 -6.80
C VAL A 137 -3.80 -11.21 -5.47
N ASN A 138 -4.16 -11.88 -4.37
CA ASN A 138 -3.64 -11.64 -3.00
C ASN A 138 -3.47 -10.17 -2.61
N GLU A 139 -4.38 -9.32 -3.06
CA GLU A 139 -4.40 -7.90 -2.71
C GLU A 139 -4.64 -7.77 -1.20
N LYS A 140 -3.85 -6.92 -0.53
CA LYS A 140 -4.01 -6.58 0.89
C LYS A 140 -3.71 -5.11 1.16
N VAL A 141 -4.28 -4.58 2.24
CA VAL A 141 -3.91 -3.28 2.81
C VAL A 141 -2.78 -3.50 3.79
N HIS A 142 -1.64 -2.85 3.60
CA HIS A 142 -0.57 -2.89 4.60
C HIS A 142 -1.01 -2.21 5.90
N TRP A 143 -0.60 -2.74 7.06
CA TRP A 143 -0.96 -2.20 8.38
C TRP A 143 -0.72 -0.69 8.48
N SER A 144 0.29 -0.17 7.77
CA SER A 144 0.64 1.26 7.79
C SER A 144 -0.48 2.15 7.26
N VAL A 145 -1.30 1.69 6.30
CA VAL A 145 -2.42 2.50 5.81
C VAL A 145 -3.45 2.71 6.93
N LEU A 146 -3.76 1.64 7.67
CA LEU A 146 -4.70 1.68 8.80
C LEU A 146 -4.12 2.47 9.97
N ALA A 147 -2.83 2.29 10.26
CA ALA A 147 -2.11 3.05 11.27
C ALA A 147 -2.11 4.56 11.00
N LYS A 148 -2.05 4.97 9.71
CA LYS A 148 -2.08 6.37 9.31
C LYS A 148 -3.49 6.99 9.36
N LEU A 149 -4.54 6.16 9.32
CA LEU A 149 -5.93 6.62 9.25
C LEU A 149 -6.24 7.59 10.41
N GLY A 150 -6.84 8.73 10.08
CA GLY A 150 -7.20 9.78 11.04
C GLY A 150 -6.05 10.65 11.55
N ARG A 151 -4.79 10.33 11.24
CA ARG A 151 -3.61 11.14 11.61
C ARG A 151 -3.51 12.39 10.76
N SER A 152 -3.06 13.49 11.36
CA SER A 152 -2.94 14.80 10.69
C SER A 152 -1.60 14.91 9.95
N CYS A 153 -1.65 15.21 8.65
CA CYS A 153 -0.46 15.47 7.84
C CYS A 153 -0.80 16.43 6.68
N ASN A 154 0.22 16.93 5.98
CA ASN A 154 -0.01 17.69 4.76
C ASN A 154 -0.37 16.72 3.63
N ILE A 155 -1.59 16.86 3.10
CA ILE A 155 -2.13 16.05 2.01
C ILE A 155 -2.51 17.00 0.88
N TYR A 156 -1.74 16.92 -0.22
CA TYR A 156 -1.90 17.74 -1.41
C TYR A 156 -1.87 19.25 -1.11
N GLY A 157 -0.92 19.67 -0.27
CA GLY A 157 -0.73 21.08 0.08
C GLY A 157 -1.61 21.58 1.23
N ALA A 158 -2.47 20.75 1.82
CA ALA A 158 -3.33 21.15 2.94
C ALA A 158 -3.22 20.19 4.13
N ASN A 159 -3.13 20.74 5.34
CA ASN A 159 -3.13 19.96 6.58
C ASN A 159 -4.52 19.38 6.84
N ARG A 160 -4.64 18.06 6.77
CA ARG A 160 -5.91 17.33 6.93
C ARG A 160 -5.66 16.01 7.64
N ARG A 161 -6.73 15.42 8.19
CA ARG A 161 -6.70 14.03 8.66
C ARG A 161 -6.67 13.10 7.46
N TYR A 162 -5.85 12.07 7.52
CA TYR A 162 -5.75 11.05 6.48
C TYR A 162 -7.03 10.20 6.45
N ASP A 163 -7.85 10.33 5.40
CA ASP A 163 -9.09 9.57 5.16
C ASP A 163 -9.21 9.29 3.65
N PRO A 164 -8.42 8.34 3.10
CA PRO A 164 -8.39 8.11 1.66
C PRO A 164 -9.72 7.49 1.17
N PRO A 165 -10.37 8.08 0.15
CA PRO A 165 -11.74 7.71 -0.25
C PRO A 165 -11.87 6.26 -0.73
N ASN A 166 -10.86 5.72 -1.41
CA ASN A 166 -10.86 4.33 -1.86
C ASN A 166 -10.81 3.32 -0.72
N LEU A 167 -10.06 3.60 0.34
CA LEU A 167 -10.09 2.76 1.54
C LEU A 167 -11.43 2.84 2.23
N LYS A 168 -12.00 4.04 2.35
CA LYS A 168 -13.32 4.26 2.96
C LYS A 168 -14.42 3.51 2.22
N GLU A 169 -14.41 3.53 0.90
CA GLU A 169 -15.31 2.74 0.05
C GLU A 169 -15.08 1.24 0.24
N ALA A 170 -13.83 0.78 0.31
CA ALA A 170 -13.50 -0.61 0.56
C ALA A 170 -13.96 -1.09 1.95
N MET A 171 -13.77 -0.27 2.99
CA MET A 171 -14.27 -0.52 4.35
C MET A 171 -15.79 -0.65 4.36
N ALA A 172 -16.50 0.26 3.70
CA ALA A 172 -17.96 0.22 3.60
C ALA A 172 -18.45 -1.03 2.84
N ARG A 173 -17.77 -1.42 1.76
CA ARG A 173 -18.14 -2.59 0.94
C ARG A 173 -17.82 -3.92 1.60
N LEU A 174 -16.65 -4.05 2.22
CA LEU A 174 -16.18 -5.33 2.79
C LEU A 174 -16.64 -5.53 4.24
N GLY A 175 -16.89 -4.46 4.99
CA GLY A 175 -17.22 -4.54 6.41
C GLY A 175 -16.17 -5.33 7.19
N SER A 176 -16.61 -6.31 7.99
CA SER A 176 -15.72 -7.19 8.76
C SER A 176 -14.77 -8.04 7.91
N ASN A 177 -15.09 -8.28 6.63
CA ASN A 177 -14.23 -9.06 5.74
C ASN A 177 -12.93 -8.33 5.37
N LEU A 178 -12.84 -7.02 5.63
CA LEU A 178 -11.60 -6.27 5.42
C LEU A 178 -10.45 -6.82 6.28
N ALA A 179 -10.73 -7.36 7.47
CA ALA A 179 -9.70 -7.91 8.35
C ALA A 179 -8.87 -9.02 7.66
N GLY A 180 -9.52 -9.87 6.85
CA GLY A 180 -8.84 -10.89 6.05
C GLY A 180 -8.04 -10.34 4.86
N ARG A 181 -8.15 -9.04 4.59
CA ARG A 181 -7.43 -8.30 3.55
C ARG A 181 -6.39 -7.35 4.13
N VAL A 182 -6.04 -7.46 5.42
CA VAL A 182 -4.96 -6.68 6.02
C VAL A 182 -3.67 -7.50 6.02
N ALA A 183 -2.58 -6.91 5.53
CA ALA A 183 -1.23 -7.42 5.73
C ALA A 183 -0.73 -6.90 7.10
N SER A 184 -0.79 -7.78 8.10
CA SER A 184 -0.26 -7.52 9.43
C SER A 184 1.27 -7.49 9.40
N ILE A 185 1.87 -6.76 10.34
CA ILE A 185 3.32 -6.71 10.51
C ILE A 185 3.90 -8.11 10.74
N THR A 186 5.00 -8.44 10.04
CA THR A 186 5.73 -9.70 10.25
C THR A 186 6.85 -9.54 11.29
N GLU A 187 7.44 -10.64 11.74
CA GLU A 187 8.58 -10.61 12.67
C GLU A 187 9.82 -9.97 12.03
N GLU A 188 10.05 -10.18 10.74
CA GLU A 188 11.12 -9.55 9.96
C GLU A 188 10.94 -8.04 9.88
N GLU A 189 9.73 -7.57 9.57
CA GLU A 189 9.42 -6.13 9.57
C GLU A 189 9.59 -5.54 10.97
N ALA A 190 9.03 -6.20 11.99
CA ALA A 190 9.10 -5.74 13.37
C ALA A 190 10.53 -5.66 13.88
N ARG A 191 11.42 -6.55 13.42
CA ARG A 191 12.84 -6.43 13.68
C ARG A 191 13.35 -5.10 13.15
N LEU A 192 13.10 -4.74 11.90
CA LEU A 192 13.70 -3.56 11.26
C LEU A 192 13.09 -2.22 11.67
N LEU A 193 11.87 -2.21 12.22
CA LEU A 193 11.15 -0.99 12.58
C LEU A 193 11.54 -0.42 13.95
N PRO A 194 11.39 0.91 14.16
CA PRO A 194 11.37 1.53 15.48
C PRO A 194 10.28 0.93 16.40
N PRO A 195 10.52 0.78 17.72
CA PRO A 195 9.57 0.14 18.63
C PRO A 195 8.16 0.78 18.66
N ASP A 196 8.07 2.10 18.55
CA ASP A 196 6.80 2.83 18.51
C ASP A 196 5.97 2.47 17.27
N LEU A 197 6.61 2.30 16.11
CA LEU A 197 5.92 1.84 14.90
C LEU A 197 5.53 0.36 14.99
N VAL A 198 6.31 -0.47 15.67
CA VAL A 198 5.94 -1.88 15.92
C VAL A 198 4.66 -1.97 16.75
N GLU A 199 4.56 -1.20 17.83
CA GLU A 199 3.34 -1.19 18.66
C GLU A 199 2.13 -0.63 17.90
N LEU A 200 2.33 0.44 17.13
CA LEU A 200 1.28 0.98 16.25
C LEU A 200 0.79 -0.05 15.22
N ALA A 201 1.71 -0.79 14.61
CA ALA A 201 1.39 -1.82 13.64
C ALA A 201 0.58 -2.98 14.23
N LYS A 202 0.95 -3.44 15.42
CA LYS A 202 0.21 -4.48 16.15
C LYS A 202 -1.21 -4.03 16.49
N GLY A 203 -1.40 -2.77 16.89
CA GLY A 203 -2.73 -2.21 17.17
C GLY A 203 -3.61 -2.07 15.93
N SER A 204 -3.01 -1.81 14.76
CA SER A 204 -3.72 -1.57 13.51
C SER A 204 -4.26 -2.84 12.84
N ALA A 205 -3.72 -4.01 13.19
CA ALA A 205 -4.18 -5.31 12.69
C ALA A 205 -5.57 -5.71 13.20
N ALA A 206 -6.08 -5.08 14.26
CA ALA A 206 -7.38 -5.38 14.86
C ALA A 206 -8.59 -4.78 14.10
N GLY A 207 -8.37 -4.06 12.99
CA GLY A 207 -9.45 -3.48 12.19
C GLY A 207 -10.25 -2.37 12.88
N GLN A 208 -9.79 -1.88 14.03
CA GLN A 208 -10.33 -0.70 14.69
C GLN A 208 -9.42 0.50 14.37
N PRO A 209 -9.98 1.64 13.92
CA PRO A 209 -9.18 2.86 13.80
C PRO A 209 -8.59 3.16 15.18
N ALA A 210 -7.29 3.46 15.22
CA ALA A 210 -6.63 3.87 16.47
C ALA A 210 -7.45 5.01 17.07
N ASP A 211 -7.92 4.82 18.31
CA ASP A 211 -8.76 5.77 19.04
C ASP A 211 -8.12 7.17 18.93
N ALA A 212 -8.79 8.04 18.17
CA ALA A 212 -8.42 9.44 18.10
C ALA A 212 -8.79 10.05 19.44
N THR A 213 -7.82 10.11 20.36
CA THR A 213 -7.97 10.86 21.61
C THR A 213 -8.37 12.31 21.26
N PRO A 214 -9.37 12.89 21.93
CA PRO A 214 -9.99 14.17 21.56
C PRO A 214 -9.03 15.36 21.56
#